data_AF-A0A662E782-F1
#
_entry.id   AF-A0A662E782-F1
#
_cell.length_a   1.000
_cell.length_b   1.000
_cell.length_c   1.000
_cell.angle_alpha   90.00
_cell.angle_beta   90.00
_cell.angle_gamma   90.00
#
_symmetry.space_group_name_H-M   'P 1'
#
loop_
_entity.id
_entity.type
_entity.pdbx_description
1 polymer ?
#
loop_
_entity_poly.entity_id
_entity_poly.type
_entity_poly.pdbx_seq_one_letter_code
_entity_poly.pdbx_strand_id
1 'polypeptide(L)' 'TADPALVAAEVRGVRVFRGYAGWGPGQLEGEIEAGAWLVLDSETSDVFSDNPDELWRTVLRRQPGRLSWLADAPDDLSSN' A
#
# COMPACT_ATOMS: atom_id res chain seq x y z
N THR A 1 -3.51 4.92 29.95
CA THR A 1 -3.33 3.78 29.04
C THR A 1 -4.56 2.91 29.12
N ALA A 2 -5.22 2.63 27.99
CA ALA A 2 -6.40 1.76 27.97
C ALA A 2 -6.00 0.30 28.23
N ASP A 3 -6.87 -0.45 28.90
CA ASP A 3 -6.70 -1.90 29.11
C ASP A 3 -6.71 -2.62 27.73
N PRO A 4 -5.67 -3.39 27.38
CA PRO A 4 -5.65 -4.16 26.13
C PRO A 4 -6.87 -5.08 25.96
N ALA A 5 -7.45 -5.60 27.04
CA ALA A 5 -8.65 -6.42 26.98
C ALA A 5 -9.89 -5.64 26.51
N LEU A 6 -9.99 -4.37 26.91
CA LEU A 6 -11.05 -3.46 26.47
C LEU A 6 -10.89 -3.11 24.99
N VAL A 7 -9.64 -2.89 24.54
CA VAL A 7 -9.34 -2.60 23.12
C VAL A 7 -9.59 -3.83 22.25
N ALA A 8 -9.24 -5.03 22.72
CA ALA A 8 -9.43 -6.27 21.98
C ALA A 8 -10.91 -6.56 21.68
N ALA A 9 -11.83 -6.17 22.56
CA ALA A 9 -13.27 -6.36 22.34
C ALA A 9 -13.83 -5.50 21.18
N GLU A 10 -13.17 -4.39 20.85
CA GLU A 10 -13.63 -3.40 19.85
C GLU A 10 -12.88 -3.50 18.52
N VAL A 11 -11.74 -4.19 18.48
CA VAL A 11 -10.87 -4.29 17.29
C VAL A 11 -11.20 -5.53 16.48
N ARG A 12 -11.55 -5.36 15.20
CA ARG A 12 -11.84 -6.46 14.27
C ARG A 12 -10.61 -7.10 13.64
N GLY A 13 -9.47 -6.41 13.66
CA GLY A 13 -8.22 -6.89 13.07
C GLY A 13 -7.05 -5.97 13.40
N VAL A 14 -5.86 -6.56 13.56
CA VAL A 14 -4.61 -5.85 13.81
C VAL A 14 -3.56 -6.36 12.84
N ARG A 15 -2.79 -5.44 12.26
CA ARG A 15 -1.57 -5.75 11.53
C ARG A 15 -0.40 -4.96 12.09
N VAL A 16 0.69 -5.66 12.39
CA VAL A 16 1.87 -5.07 13.04
C VAL A 16 2.96 -4.85 11.99
N PHE A 17 3.48 -3.62 11.94
CA PHE A 17 4.61 -3.24 11.11
C PHE A 17 5.77 -2.78 12.00
N ARG A 18 7.01 -3.05 11.57
CA ARG A 18 8.22 -2.60 12.26
C ARG A 18 8.95 -1.58 11.38
N GLY A 19 9.02 -0.34 11.84
CA GLY A 19 9.57 0.78 11.08
C GLY A 19 8.51 1.53 10.30
N TYR A 20 8.92 2.59 9.61
CA TYR A 20 8.05 3.43 8.78
C TYR A 20 8.86 4.05 7.63
N ALA A 21 8.18 4.36 6.53
CA ALA A 21 8.71 5.25 5.50
C ALA A 21 8.44 6.70 5.93
N GLY A 22 9.45 7.56 5.81
CA GLY A 22 9.35 8.96 6.18
C GLY A 22 9.88 9.85 5.07
N TRP A 23 9.25 11.01 4.90
CA TRP A 23 9.64 12.01 3.93
C TRP A 23 10.08 13.28 4.65
N GLY A 24 11.15 13.89 4.15
CA GLY A 24 11.55 15.24 4.55
C GLY A 24 10.57 16.30 4.03
N PRO A 25 10.69 17.56 4.49
CA PRO A 25 9.81 18.64 4.04
C PRO A 25 9.84 18.79 2.50
N GLY A 26 8.67 18.70 1.85
CA GLY A 26 8.52 18.85 0.40
C GLY A 26 9.01 17.65 -0.44
N GLN A 27 9.56 16.61 0.18
CA GLN A 27 10.13 15.47 -0.55
C GLN A 27 9.06 14.63 -1.24
N LEU A 28 7.96 14.31 -0.54
CA LEU A 28 6.89 13.49 -1.10
C LEU A 28 6.24 14.18 -2.29
N GLU A 29 6.00 15.49 -2.18
CA GLU A 29 5.44 16.31 -3.25
C GLU A 29 6.34 16.31 -4.49
N GLY A 30 7.65 16.49 -4.30
CA GLY A 30 8.63 16.42 -5.39
C GLY A 30 8.71 15.04 -6.04
N GLU A 31 8.63 13.96 -5.26
CA GLU A 31 8.60 12.59 -5.77
C GLU A 31 7.32 12.30 -6.58
N ILE A 32 6.17 12.80 -6.12
CA ILE A 32 4.90 12.70 -6.86
C ILE A 32 4.97 13.49 -8.17
N GLU A 33 5.47 14.73 -8.15
CA GLU A 33 5.61 15.56 -9.35
C GLU A 33 6.57 14.94 -10.38
N ALA A 34 7.64 14.29 -9.90
CA ALA A 34 8.57 13.54 -10.75
C ALA A 34 8.00 12.21 -11.28
N GLY A 35 6.78 11.82 -10.89
CA GLY A 35 6.13 10.57 -11.31
C GLY A 35 6.69 9.32 -10.63
N ALA A 36 7.39 9.47 -9.49
CA ALA A 36 7.96 8.34 -8.75
C ALA A 36 6.90 7.55 -7.95
N TRP A 37 5.74 8.16 -7.67
CA TRP A 37 4.63 7.52 -6.96
C TRP A 37 3.33 7.57 -7.76
N LEU A 38 2.60 6.45 -7.71
CA LEU A 38 1.18 6.40 -8.08
C LEU A 38 0.35 6.56 -6.80
N VAL A 39 -0.41 7.66 -6.71
CA VAL A 39 -1.29 7.94 -5.57
C VAL A 39 -2.70 7.43 -5.88
N LEU A 40 -3.16 6.44 -5.12
CA LEU A 40 -4.41 5.71 -5.35
C LEU A 40 -5.24 5.63 -4.06
N ASP A 41 -6.55 5.50 -4.22
CA ASP A 41 -7.45 5.29 -3.08
C ASP A 41 -7.20 3.91 -2.42
N SER A 42 -7.14 3.91 -1.09
CA SER A 42 -6.99 2.71 -0.30
C SER A 42 -8.35 2.08 0.01
N GLU A 43 -8.36 0.75 0.06
CA GLU A 43 -9.47 -0.04 0.58
C GLU A 43 -9.06 -0.66 1.91
N THR A 44 -10.02 -0.89 2.82
CA THR A 44 -9.73 -1.55 4.10
C THR A 44 -9.10 -2.93 3.92
N SER A 45 -9.47 -3.63 2.84
CA SER A 45 -8.89 -4.92 2.42
C SER A 45 -7.39 -4.85 2.13
N ASP A 46 -6.83 -3.69 1.77
CA ASP A 46 -5.41 -3.58 1.43
C ASP A 46 -4.51 -3.81 2.65
N VAL A 47 -4.84 -3.13 3.74
CA VAL A 47 -4.07 -3.23 4.99
C VAL A 47 -4.21 -4.61 5.61
N PHE A 48 -5.38 -5.24 5.49
CA PHE A 48 -5.68 -6.54 6.09
C PHE A 48 -5.65 -7.72 5.10
N SER A 49 -5.02 -7.55 3.93
CA SER A 49 -4.92 -8.64 2.94
C SER A 49 -4.19 -9.86 3.50
N ASP A 50 -4.77 -11.04 3.29
CA ASP A 50 -4.17 -12.35 3.60
C ASP A 50 -3.00 -12.71 2.67
N ASN A 51 -2.91 -12.06 1.50
CA ASN A 51 -1.87 -12.29 0.49
C ASN A 51 -1.09 -10.99 0.24
N PRO A 52 -0.19 -10.59 1.17
CA PRO A 52 0.46 -9.30 1.09
C PRO A 52 1.50 -9.20 -0.04
N ASP A 53 2.08 -10.32 -0.46
CA ASP A 53 3.03 -10.37 -1.57
C ASP A 53 2.36 -10.03 -2.91
N GLU A 54 1.05 -10.26 -3.02
CA GLU A 54 0.23 -9.93 -4.19
C GLU A 54 -0.49 -8.58 -4.07
N LEU A 55 -0.27 -7.84 -2.97
CA LEU A 55 -1.02 -6.62 -2.68
C LEU A 55 -0.81 -5.56 -3.76
N TRP A 56 0.44 -5.36 -4.21
CA TRP A 56 0.76 -4.39 -5.24
C TRP A 56 0.01 -4.67 -6.55
N ARG A 57 0.01 -5.93 -7.00
CA ARG A 57 -0.72 -6.36 -8.21
C ARG A 57 -2.23 -6.20 -8.02
N THR A 58 -2.74 -6.54 -6.84
CA THR A 58 -4.17 -6.43 -6.50
C THR A 58 -4.64 -4.97 -6.56
N VAL A 59 -3.89 -4.05 -5.94
CA VAL A 59 -4.21 -2.61 -5.92
C VAL A 59 -4.17 -2.03 -7.32
N LEU A 60 -3.17 -2.37 -8.13
CA LEU A 60 -3.08 -1.87 -9.51
C LEU A 60 -4.17 -2.44 -10.41
N ARG A 61 -4.46 -3.74 -10.31
CA ARG A 61 -5.43 -4.41 -11.19
C ARG A 61 -6.84 -3.84 -11.09
N ARG A 62 -7.24 -3.32 -9.92
CA ARG A 62 -8.54 -2.66 -9.75
C ARG A 62 -8.61 -1.22 -10.27
N GLN A 63 -7.48 -0.59 -10.59
CA GLN A 63 -7.48 0.78 -11.09
C GLN A 63 -8.04 0.86 -12.51
N PRO A 64 -8.75 1.94 -12.87
CA PRO A 64 -9.28 2.08 -14.22
C PRO A 64 -8.16 2.31 -15.25
N GLY A 65 -8.43 1.90 -16.49
CA GLY A 65 -7.58 2.21 -17.65
C GLY A 65 -6.20 1.59 -17.58
N ARG A 66 -5.20 2.32 -18.08
CA ARG A 66 -3.82 1.82 -18.30
C ARG A 66 -3.07 1.43 -17.01
N LEU A 67 -3.51 1.89 -15.84
CA LEU A 67 -2.87 1.52 -14.57
C LEU A 67 -3.08 0.03 -14.24
N SER A 68 -4.23 -0.55 -14.62
CA SER A 68 -4.48 -1.99 -14.45
C SER A 68 -3.45 -2.87 -15.17
N TRP A 69 -2.93 -2.40 -16.32
CA TRP A 69 -1.94 -3.15 -17.11
C TRP A 69 -0.58 -3.27 -16.41
N LEU A 70 -0.27 -2.35 -15.50
CA LEU A 70 0.97 -2.43 -14.72
C LEU A 70 0.96 -3.60 -13.73
N ALA A 71 -0.21 -4.14 -13.37
CA ALA A 71 -0.31 -5.31 -12.49
C ALA A 71 0.34 -6.58 -13.08
N ASP A 72 0.53 -6.61 -14.39
CA ASP A 72 1.14 -7.73 -15.13
C ASP A 72 2.59 -7.42 -15.56
N ALA A 73 3.15 -6.29 -15.14
CA ALA A 73 4.55 -5.96 -15.39
C ALA A 73 5.48 -6.97 -14.69
N PRO A 74 6.64 -7.30 -15.28
CA PRO A 74 7.63 -8.14 -14.61
C PRO A 74 8.17 -7.43 -13.37
N ASP A 75 8.48 -8.21 -12.33
CA ASP A 75 9.04 -7.69 -11.08
C ASP A 75 10.40 -7.01 -11.28
N ASP A 76 11.11 -7.37 -12.35
CA ASP A 76 12.34 -6.75 -12.81
C ASP A 76 12.20 -6.26 -14.25
N LEU A 77 12.19 -4.93 -14.42
CA LEU A 77 12.09 -4.28 -15.73
C LEU A 77 13.34 -4.50 -16.59
N SER A 78 14.48 -4.87 -15.99
CA SER A 78 15.71 -5.17 -16.73
C SER A 78 15.73 -6.57 -17.35
N SER A 79 14.74 -7.40 -17.03
CA SER A 79 14.55 -8.75 -17.55
C SER A 79 13.68 -8.80 -18.84
N ASN A 80 13.51 -7.68 -19.53
CA ASN A 80 12.72 -7.54 -20.77
C ASN A 80 13.62 -7.48 -22.02
#